data_AF-A0A3D0HC75-F1
#
_entry.id   AF-A0A3D0HC75-F1
#
_cell.length_a   1.000
_cell.length_b   1.000
_cell.length_c   1.000
_cell.angle_alpha   90.00
_cell.angle_beta   90.00
_cell.angle_gamma   90.00
#
_symmetry.space_group_name_H-M   'P 1'
#
loop_
_entity.id
_entity.type
_entity.pdbx_description
1 polymer ?
#
loop_
_entity_poly.entity_id
_entity_poly.type
_entity_poly.pdbx_seq_one_letter_code
_entity_poly.pdbx_strand_id
1 'polypeptide(L)'
;MTRKFPFKSSDWVLLALFVLSLCGILLPRLMHIAAGAAFLAIALVHTRTKLPVRGRLPLMRQAGLAAAAILALLLAGVLVTGVCLTLQAYGLRTPAPNADWRFWHIVLSLGTFCALFIHVLTQASRCMEGWRLYGAAGGAFVALITALFGIPYADRWLRHVEIDAAAAIAGPAVPARGRTLVVYFSRSGNTADLSKVDAVSGASFMKDRKSGRLLGNAELLALMAQSATGAELAQVRVSVPYPPEYTDTVRIAARELRDGRPPEILESGLTGARYDNVILVFPLWWGTVPRAVESFFEKTGIKPARLLPVVTHGSGGAGESVKALAKLLPDAHISRPLTVYSSSVPHAREELRQHLARELN
;
A
#
# COMPACT_ATOMS: atom_id res chain seq x y z
N MET A 1 31.90 -43.30 -16.03
CA MET A 1 30.77 -42.66 -16.75
C MET A 1 30.49 -41.31 -16.12
N THR A 2 30.89 -40.22 -16.76
CA THR A 2 30.57 -38.86 -16.30
C THR A 2 29.07 -38.65 -16.41
N ARG A 3 28.36 -38.55 -15.27
CA ARG A 3 26.96 -38.10 -15.25
C ARG A 3 26.94 -36.69 -15.84
N LYS A 4 26.54 -36.55 -17.12
CA LYS A 4 26.29 -35.24 -17.73
C LYS A 4 25.27 -34.52 -16.85
N PHE A 5 25.62 -33.33 -16.35
CA PHE A 5 24.65 -32.46 -15.68
C PHE A 5 23.50 -32.19 -16.68
N PRO A 6 22.24 -32.51 -16.33
CA PRO A 6 21.14 -32.52 -17.30
C PRO A 6 20.44 -31.16 -17.43
N PHE A 7 20.87 -30.13 -16.70
CA PHE A 7 20.37 -28.78 -16.90
C PHE A 7 20.85 -28.26 -18.26
N LYS A 8 19.90 -27.94 -19.15
CA LYS A 8 20.23 -27.23 -20.39
C LYS A 8 20.63 -25.80 -20.01
N SER A 9 21.47 -25.16 -20.81
CA SER A 9 21.85 -23.75 -20.62
C SER A 9 20.63 -22.83 -20.46
N SER A 10 19.50 -23.16 -21.10
CA SER A 10 18.24 -22.44 -20.98
C SER A 10 17.58 -22.53 -19.60
N ASP A 11 17.79 -23.61 -18.83
CA ASP A 11 17.22 -23.78 -17.49
C ASP A 11 17.89 -22.84 -16.48
N TRP A 12 19.21 -22.63 -16.61
CA TRP A 12 19.97 -21.68 -15.78
C TRP A 12 19.62 -20.23 -16.08
N VAL A 13 19.41 -19.89 -17.35
CA VAL A 13 18.95 -18.56 -17.76
C VAL A 13 17.56 -18.27 -17.20
N LEU A 14 16.65 -19.25 -17.22
CA LEU A 14 15.32 -19.11 -16.62
C LEU A 14 15.38 -18.91 -15.11
N LEU A 15 16.22 -19.67 -14.40
CA LEU A 15 16.40 -19.52 -12.96
C LEU A 15 16.96 -18.14 -12.60
N ALA A 16 17.96 -17.67 -13.35
CA ALA A 16 18.56 -16.36 -13.13
C ALA A 16 17.55 -15.21 -13.37
N LEU A 17 16.80 -15.28 -14.47
CA LEU A 17 15.75 -14.30 -14.77
C LEU A 17 14.60 -14.35 -13.76
N PHE A 18 14.25 -15.53 -13.25
CA PHE A 18 13.27 -15.68 -12.18
C PHE A 18 13.73 -15.02 -10.88
N VAL A 19 14.96 -15.31 -10.42
CA VAL A 19 15.53 -14.69 -9.22
C VAL A 19 15.63 -13.18 -9.39
N LEU A 20 16.05 -12.70 -10.57
CA LEU A 20 16.10 -11.28 -10.88
C LEU A 20 14.69 -10.64 -10.83
N SER A 21 13.67 -11.32 -11.36
CA SER A 21 12.29 -10.86 -11.31
C SER A 21 11.72 -10.83 -9.89
N LEU A 22 12.08 -11.80 -9.03
CA LEU A 22 11.72 -11.84 -7.61
C LEU A 22 12.38 -10.72 -6.80
N CYS A 23 13.62 -10.36 -7.15
CA CYS A 23 14.31 -9.20 -6.61
C CYS A 23 13.74 -7.86 -7.11
N GLY A 24 12.56 -7.85 -7.72
CA GLY A 24 11.88 -6.67 -8.26
C GLY A 24 11.70 -5.51 -7.28
N ILE A 25 11.67 -5.79 -5.97
CA ILE A 25 11.65 -4.78 -4.91
C ILE A 25 12.93 -3.93 -4.89
N LEU A 26 14.05 -4.50 -5.34
CA LEU A 26 15.37 -3.84 -5.35
C LEU A 26 15.72 -3.24 -6.72
N LEU A 27 14.88 -3.46 -7.74
CA LEU A 27 15.14 -3.02 -9.11
C LEU A 27 14.27 -1.82 -9.49
N PRO A 28 14.79 -0.87 -10.28
CA PRO A 28 13.98 0.16 -10.91
C PRO A 28 12.78 -0.46 -11.66
N ARG A 29 11.62 0.18 -11.57
CA ARG A 29 10.34 -0.35 -12.09
C ARG A 29 10.41 -0.87 -13.53
N LEU A 30 11.11 -0.15 -14.41
CA LEU A 30 11.30 -0.54 -15.81
C LEU A 30 12.14 -1.81 -15.96
N MET A 31 13.17 -1.99 -15.13
CA MET A 31 14.00 -3.19 -15.16
C MET A 31 13.23 -4.41 -14.67
N HIS A 32 12.39 -4.27 -13.63
CA HIS A 32 11.52 -5.35 -13.17
C HIS A 32 10.51 -5.78 -14.25
N ILE A 33 9.88 -4.81 -14.94
CA ILE A 33 8.96 -5.09 -16.04
C ILE A 33 9.69 -5.82 -17.19
N ALA A 34 10.86 -5.32 -17.60
CA ALA A 34 11.63 -5.92 -18.69
C ALA A 34 12.12 -7.34 -18.34
N ALA A 35 12.64 -7.54 -17.14
CA ALA A 35 13.08 -8.84 -16.65
C ALA A 35 11.91 -9.83 -16.55
N GLY A 36 10.76 -9.38 -16.04
CA GLY A 36 9.53 -10.19 -15.97
C GLY A 36 9.02 -10.58 -17.36
N ALA A 37 8.99 -9.65 -18.31
CA ALA A 37 8.57 -9.93 -19.69
C ALA A 37 9.51 -10.91 -20.40
N ALA A 38 10.83 -10.75 -20.24
CA ALA A 38 11.83 -11.66 -20.78
C ALA A 38 11.70 -13.07 -20.17
N PHE A 39 11.53 -13.15 -18.85
CA PHE A 39 11.29 -14.41 -18.15
C PHE A 39 10.05 -15.13 -18.69
N LEU A 40 8.92 -14.41 -18.81
CA LEU A 40 7.66 -14.95 -19.31
C LEU A 40 7.76 -15.49 -20.74
N ALA A 41 8.42 -14.75 -21.63
CA ALA A 41 8.63 -15.17 -23.02
C ALA A 41 9.46 -16.46 -23.10
N ILE A 42 10.57 -16.53 -22.37
CA ILE A 42 11.45 -17.70 -22.36
C ILE A 42 10.77 -18.88 -21.68
N ALA A 43 9.99 -18.65 -20.61
CA ALA A 43 9.25 -19.70 -19.92
C ALA A 43 8.18 -20.33 -20.82
N LEU A 44 7.44 -19.52 -21.60
CA LEU A 44 6.46 -20.03 -22.57
C LEU A 44 7.12 -20.91 -23.65
N VAL A 45 8.25 -20.48 -24.21
CA VAL A 45 9.02 -21.27 -25.19
C VAL A 45 9.54 -22.56 -24.55
N HIS A 46 10.07 -22.49 -23.33
CA HIS A 46 10.55 -23.64 -22.58
C HIS A 46 9.44 -24.67 -22.28
N THR A 47 8.24 -24.19 -21.95
CA THR A 47 7.09 -25.06 -21.65
C THR A 47 6.57 -25.74 -22.91
N ARG A 48 6.50 -24.99 -24.03
CA ARG A 48 6.06 -25.50 -25.34
C ARG A 48 7.00 -26.56 -25.92
N THR A 49 8.31 -26.41 -25.72
CA THR A 49 9.32 -27.38 -26.18
C THR A 49 9.34 -28.69 -25.37
N LYS A 50 8.71 -28.72 -24.19
CA LYS A 50 8.56 -29.94 -23.36
C LYS A 50 7.23 -30.69 -23.59
N LEU A 51 6.34 -30.18 -24.44
CA LEU A 51 5.09 -30.82 -24.84
C LEU A 51 5.24 -31.48 -26.23
N PRO A 52 5.61 -32.78 -26.31
CA PRO A 52 4.92 -33.59 -27.32
C PRO A 52 4.70 -35.10 -27.01
N VAL A 53 3.72 -35.63 -27.75
CA VAL A 53 3.39 -37.03 -28.17
C VAL A 53 2.39 -37.86 -27.32
N ARG A 54 1.38 -38.37 -28.05
CA ARG A 54 0.31 -39.30 -27.67
C ARG A 54 0.85 -40.62 -27.07
N GLY A 55 0.24 -41.07 -25.97
CA GLY A 55 0.46 -42.37 -25.32
C GLY A 55 0.04 -42.35 -23.84
N ARG A 56 -0.16 -43.51 -23.20
CA ARG A 56 -0.39 -43.59 -21.75
C ARG A 56 0.92 -43.29 -21.00
N LEU A 57 0.94 -42.19 -20.26
CA LEU A 57 2.10 -41.72 -19.49
C LEU A 57 2.05 -42.19 -18.03
N PRO A 58 3.20 -42.47 -17.38
CA PRO A 58 3.25 -42.78 -15.95
C PRO A 58 2.83 -41.58 -15.08
N LEU A 59 2.28 -41.86 -13.88
CA LEU A 59 1.62 -40.87 -12.99
C LEU A 59 2.47 -39.63 -12.71
N MET A 60 3.77 -39.79 -12.42
CA MET A 60 4.68 -38.67 -12.14
C MET A 60 4.93 -37.78 -13.38
N ARG A 61 4.83 -38.34 -14.59
CA ARG A 61 4.98 -37.59 -15.84
C ARG A 61 3.70 -36.82 -16.17
N GLN A 62 2.53 -37.36 -15.83
CA GLN A 62 1.25 -36.64 -15.90
C GLN A 62 1.23 -35.46 -14.91
N ALA A 63 1.66 -35.67 -13.66
CA ALA A 63 1.78 -34.62 -12.66
C ALA A 63 2.72 -33.49 -13.09
N GLY A 64 3.87 -33.83 -13.70
CA GLY A 64 4.81 -32.82 -14.21
C GLY A 64 4.25 -31.99 -15.38
N LEU A 65 3.45 -32.59 -16.26
CA LEU A 65 2.77 -31.88 -17.35
C LEU A 65 1.65 -30.98 -16.82
N ALA A 66 0.86 -31.45 -15.86
CA ALA A 66 -0.17 -30.66 -15.21
C ALA A 66 0.43 -29.46 -14.46
N ALA A 67 1.51 -29.66 -13.70
CA ALA A 67 2.22 -28.57 -13.02
C ALA A 67 2.77 -27.52 -14.00
N ALA A 68 3.31 -27.96 -15.14
CA ALA A 68 3.78 -27.07 -16.20
C ALA A 68 2.65 -26.26 -16.85
N ALA A 69 1.48 -26.89 -17.10
CA ALA A 69 0.31 -26.21 -17.62
C ALA A 69 -0.27 -25.18 -16.64
N ILE A 70 -0.36 -25.53 -15.35
CA ILE A 70 -0.79 -24.62 -14.28
C ILE A 70 0.17 -23.44 -14.17
N LEU A 71 1.48 -23.69 -14.19
CA LEU A 71 2.49 -22.64 -14.17
C LEU A 71 2.32 -21.69 -15.37
N ALA A 72 2.11 -22.21 -16.58
CA ALA A 72 1.89 -21.38 -17.77
C ALA A 72 0.64 -20.50 -17.68
N LEU A 73 -0.47 -21.06 -17.15
CA LEU A 73 -1.71 -20.30 -16.90
C LEU A 73 -1.50 -19.17 -15.88
N LEU A 74 -0.81 -19.46 -14.78
CA LEU A 74 -0.51 -18.46 -13.74
C LEU A 74 0.41 -17.36 -14.28
N LEU A 75 1.43 -17.71 -15.05
CA LEU A 75 2.33 -16.78 -15.73
C LEU A 75 1.57 -15.85 -16.68
N ALA A 76 0.62 -16.38 -17.47
CA ALA A 76 -0.24 -15.56 -18.31
C ALA A 76 -1.10 -14.58 -17.48
N GLY A 77 -1.62 -15.03 -16.34
CA GLY A 77 -2.34 -14.17 -15.40
C GLY A 77 -1.47 -13.05 -14.83
N VAL A 78 -0.23 -13.34 -14.43
CA VAL A 78 0.74 -12.34 -13.96
C VAL A 78 1.05 -11.31 -15.05
N LEU A 79 1.21 -11.74 -16.30
CA LEU A 79 1.40 -10.85 -17.44
C LEU A 79 0.22 -9.89 -17.62
N VAL A 80 -1.00 -10.44 -17.69
CA VAL A 80 -2.23 -9.65 -17.88
C VAL A 80 -2.41 -8.63 -16.76
N THR A 81 -2.25 -9.06 -15.51
CA THR A 81 -2.37 -8.17 -14.35
C THR A 81 -1.24 -7.13 -14.30
N GLY A 82 -0.01 -7.48 -14.71
CA GLY A 82 1.11 -6.54 -14.82
C GLY A 82 0.90 -5.47 -15.89
N VAL A 83 0.31 -5.84 -17.04
CA VAL A 83 -0.11 -4.87 -18.07
C VAL A 83 -1.17 -3.92 -17.52
N CYS A 84 -2.20 -4.44 -16.83
CA CYS A 84 -3.25 -3.60 -16.24
C CYS A 84 -2.71 -2.63 -15.19
N LEU A 85 -1.78 -3.07 -14.34
CA LEU A 85 -1.08 -2.19 -13.38
C LEU A 85 -0.24 -1.11 -14.07
N THR A 86 0.34 -1.42 -15.22
CA THR A 86 1.10 -0.45 -16.02
C THR A 86 0.15 0.60 -16.61
N LEU A 87 -0.95 0.16 -17.24
CA LEU A 87 -1.99 1.06 -17.74
C LEU A 87 -2.52 2.00 -16.66
N GLN A 88 -2.86 1.46 -15.48
CA GLN A 88 -3.35 2.24 -14.35
C GLN A 88 -2.32 3.30 -13.88
N ALA A 89 -1.04 2.96 -13.90
CA ALA A 89 0.01 3.89 -13.48
C ALA A 89 0.28 5.02 -14.49
N TYR A 90 -0.04 4.81 -15.77
CA TYR A 90 0.03 5.85 -16.81
C TYR A 90 -1.33 6.55 -17.03
N GLY A 91 -2.34 6.28 -16.19
CA GLY A 91 -3.67 6.89 -16.31
C GLY A 91 -4.48 6.40 -17.52
N LEU A 92 -4.11 5.27 -18.12
CA LEU A 92 -4.80 4.70 -19.27
C LEU A 92 -5.95 3.78 -18.82
N ARG A 93 -6.95 3.61 -19.68
CA ARG A 93 -8.15 2.81 -19.40
C ARG A 93 -7.80 1.33 -19.28
N THR A 94 -8.22 0.69 -18.19
CA THR A 94 -8.12 -0.76 -17.98
C THR A 94 -9.43 -1.47 -18.36
N PRO A 95 -9.40 -2.76 -18.74
CA PRO A 95 -10.57 -3.51 -19.16
C PRO A 95 -11.60 -3.75 -18.02
N ALA A 96 -11.15 -3.74 -16.76
CA ALA A 96 -12.01 -3.76 -15.58
C ALA A 96 -11.54 -2.67 -14.59
N PRO A 97 -12.09 -1.45 -14.68
CA PRO A 97 -11.61 -0.30 -13.89
C PRO A 97 -11.88 -0.44 -12.39
N ASN A 98 -12.86 -1.27 -12.00
CA ASN A 98 -13.21 -1.51 -10.60
C ASN A 98 -12.47 -2.72 -10.00
N ALA A 99 -11.66 -3.44 -10.80
CA ALA A 99 -10.91 -4.57 -10.30
C ALA A 99 -9.64 -4.10 -9.57
N ASP A 100 -9.34 -4.70 -8.42
CA ASP A 100 -8.08 -4.50 -7.72
C ASP A 100 -6.97 -5.29 -8.40
N TRP A 101 -6.41 -4.72 -9.48
CA TRP A 101 -5.34 -5.32 -10.26
C TRP A 101 -4.09 -5.62 -9.43
N ARG A 102 -3.84 -4.85 -8.37
CA ARG A 102 -2.68 -5.05 -7.49
C ARG A 102 -2.87 -6.30 -6.64
N PHE A 103 -4.06 -6.47 -6.05
CA PHE A 103 -4.41 -7.68 -5.32
C PHE A 103 -4.25 -8.93 -6.20
N TRP A 104 -4.86 -8.94 -7.39
CA TRP A 104 -4.78 -10.09 -8.30
C TRP A 104 -3.36 -10.36 -8.78
N HIS A 105 -2.57 -9.33 -9.05
CA HIS A 105 -1.17 -9.50 -9.44
C HIS A 105 -0.35 -10.17 -8.33
N ILE A 106 -0.55 -9.77 -7.07
CA ILE A 106 0.12 -10.39 -5.92
C ILE A 106 -0.31 -11.85 -5.76
N VAL A 107 -1.61 -12.14 -5.81
CA VAL A 107 -2.14 -13.50 -5.67
C VAL A 107 -1.60 -14.42 -6.76
N LEU A 108 -1.65 -13.99 -8.03
CA LEU A 108 -1.16 -14.76 -9.16
C LEU A 108 0.36 -14.91 -9.15
N SER A 109 1.10 -13.90 -8.67
CA SER A 109 2.55 -13.98 -8.49
C SER A 109 2.93 -15.00 -7.42
N LEU A 110 2.21 -15.03 -6.30
CA LEU A 110 2.40 -16.03 -5.25
C LEU A 110 2.06 -17.45 -5.74
N GLY A 111 0.96 -17.59 -6.48
CA GLY A 111 0.60 -18.86 -7.12
C GLY A 111 1.68 -19.33 -8.10
N THR A 112 2.17 -18.43 -8.96
CA THR A 112 3.26 -18.69 -9.91
C THR A 112 4.53 -19.13 -9.19
N PHE A 113 4.86 -18.48 -8.08
CA PHE A 113 6.00 -18.82 -7.23
C PHE A 113 5.91 -20.26 -6.70
N CYS A 114 4.77 -20.63 -6.10
CA CYS A 114 4.53 -21.99 -5.61
C CYS A 114 4.56 -23.03 -6.76
N ALA A 115 3.92 -22.73 -7.89
CA ALA A 115 3.89 -23.61 -9.05
C ALA A 115 5.29 -23.81 -9.66
N LEU A 116 6.11 -22.76 -9.72
CA LEU A 116 7.48 -22.86 -10.19
C LEU A 116 8.34 -23.66 -9.22
N PHE A 117 8.17 -23.48 -7.91
CA PHE A 117 8.88 -24.28 -6.91
C PHE A 117 8.57 -25.78 -7.08
N ILE A 118 7.30 -26.15 -7.22
CA ILE A 118 6.88 -27.53 -7.52
C ILE A 118 7.47 -28.00 -8.86
N HIS A 119 7.48 -27.15 -9.89
CA HIS A 119 8.07 -27.48 -11.18
C HIS A 119 9.58 -27.75 -11.09
N VAL A 120 10.33 -26.92 -10.36
CA VAL A 120 11.77 -27.10 -10.14
C VAL A 120 12.03 -28.37 -9.33
N LEU A 121 11.26 -28.62 -8.26
CA LEU A 121 11.38 -29.84 -7.45
C LEU A 121 11.16 -31.11 -8.29
N THR A 122 10.11 -31.14 -9.11
CA THR A 122 9.78 -32.30 -9.96
C THR A 122 10.79 -32.53 -11.10
N GLN A 123 11.55 -31.51 -11.50
CA GLN A 123 12.68 -31.68 -12.42
C GLN A 123 13.96 -32.09 -11.67
N ALA A 124 14.23 -31.49 -10.52
CA ALA A 124 15.40 -31.78 -9.72
C ALA A 124 15.37 -33.22 -9.16
N SER A 125 14.20 -33.73 -8.81
CA SER A 125 13.99 -35.11 -8.34
C SER A 125 14.31 -36.17 -9.41
N ARG A 126 14.45 -35.78 -10.69
CA ARG A 126 14.91 -36.68 -11.77
C ARG A 126 16.43 -36.77 -11.85
N CYS A 127 17.14 -35.88 -11.16
CA CYS A 127 18.57 -35.65 -11.31
C CYS A 127 19.33 -35.94 -10.01
N MET A 128 18.70 -35.71 -8.86
CA MET A 128 19.25 -35.98 -7.54
C MET A 128 18.21 -36.72 -6.70
N GLU A 129 18.60 -37.85 -6.12
CA GLU A 129 17.76 -38.62 -5.21
C GLU A 129 18.19 -38.37 -3.76
N GLY A 130 17.22 -38.37 -2.85
CA GLY A 130 17.46 -38.34 -1.41
C GLY A 130 17.11 -37.03 -0.72
N TRP A 131 16.99 -37.12 0.61
CA TRP A 131 16.51 -36.05 1.49
C TRP A 131 17.33 -34.76 1.43
N ARG A 132 18.60 -34.83 1.01
CA ARG A 132 19.50 -33.66 0.88
C ARG A 132 19.06 -32.67 -0.20
N LEU A 133 18.52 -33.15 -1.33
CA LEU A 133 17.94 -32.29 -2.37
C LEU A 133 16.70 -31.56 -1.82
N TYR A 134 15.79 -32.31 -1.20
CA TYR A 134 14.55 -31.75 -0.66
C TYR A 134 14.84 -30.77 0.49
N GLY A 135 15.84 -31.06 1.32
CA GLY A 135 16.32 -30.16 2.37
C GLY A 135 16.92 -28.86 1.82
N ALA A 136 17.78 -28.94 0.80
CA ALA A 136 18.39 -27.76 0.19
C ALA A 136 17.35 -26.88 -0.53
N ALA A 137 16.44 -27.50 -1.31
CA ALA A 137 15.38 -26.79 -2.01
C ALA A 137 14.35 -26.19 -1.03
N GLY A 138 13.98 -26.93 0.01
CA GLY A 138 13.11 -26.42 1.09
C GLY A 138 13.75 -25.25 1.84
N GLY A 139 15.04 -25.34 2.17
CA GLY A 139 15.79 -24.26 2.81
C GLY A 139 15.84 -22.99 1.95
N ALA A 140 16.12 -23.13 0.66
CA ALA A 140 16.10 -22.00 -0.29
C ALA A 140 14.71 -21.36 -0.40
N PHE A 141 13.65 -22.16 -0.38
CA PHE A 141 12.27 -21.68 -0.43
C PHE A 141 11.88 -20.90 0.84
N VAL A 142 12.23 -21.42 2.02
CA VAL A 142 12.00 -20.74 3.30
C VAL A 142 12.78 -19.44 3.38
N ALA A 143 14.06 -19.44 2.99
CA ALA A 143 14.87 -18.23 2.95
C ALA A 143 14.27 -17.17 2.00
N LEU A 144 13.77 -17.59 0.85
CA LEU A 144 13.16 -16.71 -0.15
C LEU A 144 11.81 -16.13 0.33
N ILE A 145 10.93 -16.95 0.91
CA ILE A 145 9.70 -16.47 1.55
C ILE A 145 10.03 -15.49 2.68
N THR A 146 11.04 -15.79 3.48
CA THR A 146 11.47 -14.92 4.57
C THR A 146 12.01 -13.59 4.02
N ALA A 147 12.76 -13.60 2.92
CA ALA A 147 13.24 -12.38 2.28
C ALA A 147 12.14 -11.54 1.62
N LEU A 148 11.19 -12.17 0.92
CA LEU A 148 10.11 -11.49 0.20
C LEU A 148 8.97 -11.02 1.10
N PHE A 149 8.59 -11.82 2.09
CA PHE A 149 7.46 -11.54 2.97
C PHE A 149 7.92 -11.20 4.38
N GLY A 150 8.86 -11.97 4.93
CA GLY A 150 9.33 -11.80 6.31
C GLY A 150 10.07 -10.49 6.54
N ILE A 151 11.02 -10.10 5.68
CA ILE A 151 11.81 -8.88 5.86
C ILE A 151 10.93 -7.63 5.69
N PRO A 152 10.16 -7.43 4.61
CA PRO A 152 9.28 -6.26 4.49
C PRO A 152 8.19 -6.21 5.57
N TYR A 153 7.72 -7.38 6.03
CA TYR A 153 6.80 -7.46 7.16
C TYR A 153 7.50 -7.04 8.46
N ALA A 154 8.65 -7.61 8.80
CA ALA A 154 9.43 -7.18 9.96
C ALA A 154 9.78 -5.69 9.88
N ASP A 155 10.12 -5.19 8.70
CA ASP A 155 10.45 -3.79 8.44
C ASP A 155 9.30 -2.85 8.80
N ARG A 156 8.11 -3.17 8.28
CA ARG A 156 6.90 -2.40 8.52
C ARG A 156 6.44 -2.46 9.98
N TRP A 157 6.74 -3.55 10.68
CA TRP A 157 6.22 -3.82 12.03
C TRP A 157 7.21 -3.49 13.16
N LEU A 158 8.51 -3.39 12.86
CA LEU A 158 9.56 -3.17 13.86
C LEU A 158 10.34 -1.86 13.67
N ARG A 159 10.27 -1.20 12.50
CA ARG A 159 10.91 0.12 12.35
C ARG A 159 10.06 1.21 12.98
N HIS A 160 10.62 1.89 13.97
CA HIS A 160 10.14 3.21 14.37
C HIS A 160 10.67 4.24 13.37
N VAL A 161 9.78 5.00 12.74
CA VAL A 161 10.16 6.08 11.84
C VAL A 161 10.53 7.29 12.69
N GLU A 162 11.83 7.58 12.77
CA GLU A 162 12.32 8.81 13.39
C GLU A 162 12.46 9.94 12.37
N ILE A 163 11.98 11.13 12.72
CA ILE A 163 12.01 12.31 11.86
C ILE A 163 12.56 13.54 12.59
N ASP A 164 13.07 14.52 11.85
CA ASP A 164 13.19 15.90 12.33
C ASP A 164 11.92 16.65 11.90
N ALA A 165 10.95 16.78 12.80
CA ALA A 165 9.64 17.31 12.45
C ALA A 165 9.73 18.75 11.93
N ALA A 166 10.59 19.58 12.54
CA ALA A 166 10.78 20.97 12.12
C ALA A 166 11.30 21.05 10.67
N ALA A 167 12.27 20.20 10.32
CA ALA A 167 12.80 20.13 8.97
C ALA A 167 11.76 19.62 7.96
N ALA A 168 10.96 18.63 8.35
CA ALA A 168 9.89 18.09 7.50
C ALA A 168 8.76 19.10 7.24
N ILE A 169 8.45 19.96 8.22
CA ILE A 169 7.39 20.97 8.11
C ILE A 169 7.86 22.21 7.32
N ALA A 170 9.13 22.59 7.45
CA ALA A 170 9.68 23.79 6.84
C ALA A 170 9.59 23.76 5.30
N GLY A 171 9.32 24.92 4.71
CA GLY A 171 9.32 25.08 3.26
C GLY A 171 8.60 26.36 2.82
N PRO A 172 8.61 26.65 1.51
CA PRO A 172 7.99 27.86 0.97
C PRO A 172 6.48 27.90 1.25
N ALA A 173 5.97 29.12 1.41
CA ALA A 173 4.55 29.39 1.58
C ALA A 173 3.76 29.21 0.28
N VAL A 174 2.45 29.05 0.41
CA VAL A 174 1.46 28.99 -0.65
C VAL A 174 0.41 30.06 -0.33
N PRO A 175 0.27 31.10 -1.16
CA PRO A 175 -0.81 32.04 -0.99
C PRO A 175 -2.15 31.32 -1.17
N ALA A 176 -3.06 31.53 -0.22
CA ALA A 176 -4.43 31.05 -0.27
C ALA A 176 -5.35 32.27 -0.26
N ARG A 177 -6.29 32.36 -1.21
CA ARG A 177 -7.32 33.41 -1.19
C ARG A 177 -8.45 32.97 -0.27
N GLY A 178 -8.88 33.86 0.61
CA GLY A 178 -9.98 33.61 1.55
C GLY A 178 -9.52 32.95 2.85
N ARG A 179 -10.44 32.89 3.82
CA ARG A 179 -10.18 32.34 5.14
C ARG A 179 -10.06 30.83 5.04
N THR A 180 -8.89 30.31 5.41
CA THR A 180 -8.54 28.89 5.25
C THR A 180 -8.38 28.22 6.61
N LEU A 181 -8.93 27.02 6.72
CA LEU A 181 -8.80 26.14 7.89
C LEU A 181 -8.14 24.83 7.48
N VAL A 182 -7.15 24.38 8.24
CA VAL A 182 -6.64 23.01 8.18
C VAL A 182 -7.34 22.21 9.27
N VAL A 183 -8.17 21.25 8.88
CA VAL A 183 -8.80 20.29 9.79
C VAL A 183 -8.06 18.97 9.67
N TYR A 184 -7.72 18.33 10.79
CA TYR A 184 -7.12 17.00 10.73
C TYR A 184 -7.64 16.04 11.77
N PHE A 185 -7.77 14.78 11.38
CA PHE A 185 -7.96 13.66 12.29
C PHE A 185 -6.72 12.78 12.27
N SER A 186 -6.20 12.45 13.44
CA SER A 186 -5.02 11.60 13.61
C SER A 186 -5.18 10.72 14.84
N ARG A 187 -4.51 9.56 14.88
CA ARG A 187 -4.44 8.77 16.13
C ARG A 187 -3.70 9.54 17.23
N SER A 188 -2.69 10.33 16.87
CA SER A 188 -2.11 11.29 17.81
C SER A 188 -3.19 12.28 18.26
N GLY A 189 -3.34 12.44 19.58
CA GLY A 189 -4.41 13.24 20.20
C GLY A 189 -5.78 12.54 20.33
N ASN A 190 -5.94 11.33 19.76
CA ASN A 190 -7.15 10.50 19.85
C ASN A 190 -6.88 9.10 20.42
N THR A 191 -5.64 8.79 20.82
CA THR A 191 -5.26 7.51 21.41
C THR A 191 -5.06 7.64 22.92
N ALA A 192 -5.67 6.74 23.69
CA ALA A 192 -5.43 6.59 25.12
C ALA A 192 -3.99 6.12 25.35
N ASP A 193 -3.30 6.77 26.29
CA ASP A 193 -1.96 6.40 26.73
C ASP A 193 -0.97 6.10 25.58
N LEU A 194 -0.45 7.16 24.96
CA LEU A 194 0.50 7.06 23.86
C LEU A 194 1.77 6.26 24.21
N SER A 195 2.09 6.06 25.50
CA SER A 195 3.24 5.26 25.92
C SER A 195 3.05 3.75 25.69
N LYS A 196 1.80 3.29 25.56
CA LYS A 196 1.43 1.89 25.35
C LYS A 196 1.21 1.52 23.88
N VAL A 197 1.45 2.46 22.97
CA VAL A 197 1.25 2.23 21.54
C VAL A 197 2.20 1.13 21.06
N ASP A 198 1.63 0.11 20.41
CA ASP A 198 2.38 -1.04 19.89
C ASP A 198 3.29 -0.68 18.71
N ALA A 199 4.26 -1.54 18.38
CA ALA A 199 5.15 -1.33 17.24
C ALA A 199 4.41 -1.34 15.88
N VAL A 200 3.28 -2.04 15.80
CA VAL A 200 2.38 -2.11 14.62
C VAL A 200 1.85 -0.73 14.24
N SER A 201 1.62 0.10 15.26
CA SER A 201 1.14 1.46 15.11
C SER A 201 2.15 2.39 14.46
N GLY A 202 3.39 1.97 14.21
CA GLY A 202 4.38 2.70 13.40
C GLY A 202 3.88 3.05 11.98
N ALA A 203 2.88 2.32 11.47
CA ALA A 203 2.18 2.70 10.24
C ALA A 203 1.35 4.00 10.36
N SER A 204 1.10 4.47 11.58
CA SER A 204 0.31 5.68 11.91
C SER A 204 1.09 6.73 12.71
N PHE A 205 2.16 6.33 13.39
CA PHE A 205 2.99 7.20 14.23
C PHE A 205 4.45 7.23 13.77
N MET A 206 5.06 8.40 13.93
CA MET A 206 6.48 8.68 13.80
C MET A 206 6.98 9.24 15.14
N LYS A 207 8.27 9.15 15.41
CA LYS A 207 8.89 9.75 16.58
C LYS A 207 9.72 10.95 16.14
N ASP A 208 9.45 12.13 16.69
CA ASP A 208 10.33 13.28 16.48
C ASP A 208 11.63 13.07 17.26
N ARG A 209 12.77 13.11 16.56
CA ARG A 209 14.09 12.86 17.14
C ARG A 209 14.45 13.89 18.20
N LYS A 210 14.04 15.14 18.01
CA LYS A 210 14.38 16.26 18.90
C LYS A 210 13.55 16.24 20.18
N SER A 211 12.23 16.18 20.05
CA SER A 211 11.33 16.21 21.21
C SER A 211 11.05 14.84 21.83
N GLY A 212 11.33 13.75 21.11
CA GLY A 212 10.93 12.39 21.50
C GLY A 212 9.42 12.14 21.37
N ARG A 213 8.63 13.13 20.94
CA ARG A 213 7.16 13.05 20.85
C ARG A 213 6.73 12.13 19.72
N LEU A 214 5.69 11.32 19.99
CA LEU A 214 4.99 10.58 18.94
C LEU A 214 4.07 11.52 18.15
N LEU A 215 4.26 11.54 16.84
CA LEU A 215 3.55 12.34 15.85
C LEU A 215 2.74 11.43 14.95
N GLY A 216 1.50 11.78 14.67
CA GLY A 216 0.71 11.05 13.67
C GLY A 216 1.07 11.43 12.23
N ASN A 217 0.90 10.50 11.29
CA ASN A 217 1.09 10.78 9.87
C ASN A 217 0.20 11.93 9.36
N ALA A 218 -1.09 11.89 9.70
CA ALA A 218 -2.03 12.95 9.34
C ALA A 218 -1.73 14.27 10.09
N GLU A 219 -1.25 14.19 11.33
CA GLU A 219 -0.80 15.38 12.08
C GLU A 219 0.37 16.06 11.38
N LEU A 220 1.40 15.32 10.95
CA LEU A 220 2.55 15.92 10.26
C LEU A 220 2.13 16.62 8.95
N LEU A 221 1.30 15.96 8.14
CA LEU A 221 0.76 16.55 6.91
C LEU A 221 -0.07 17.81 7.19
N ALA A 222 -0.85 17.83 8.27
CA ALA A 222 -1.62 18.99 8.68
C ALA A 222 -0.72 20.16 9.11
N LEU A 223 0.35 19.88 9.85
CA LEU A 223 1.34 20.89 10.23
C LEU A 223 2.10 21.43 9.02
N MET A 224 2.43 20.57 8.03
CA MET A 224 3.00 21.02 6.76
C MET A 224 2.04 21.94 6.00
N ALA A 225 0.75 21.59 5.93
CA ALA A 225 -0.28 22.40 5.28
C ALA A 225 -0.48 23.75 5.99
N GLN A 226 -0.53 23.74 7.32
CA GLN A 226 -0.61 24.95 8.14
C GLN A 226 0.60 25.85 7.90
N SER A 227 1.82 25.30 7.98
CA SER A 227 3.05 26.05 7.72
C SER A 227 3.10 26.62 6.30
N ALA A 228 2.61 25.87 5.30
CA ALA A 228 2.57 26.35 3.93
C ALA A 228 1.58 27.51 3.74
N THR A 229 0.42 27.47 4.39
CA THR A 229 -0.69 28.39 4.09
C THR A 229 -0.87 29.52 5.10
N GLY A 230 -0.29 29.39 6.30
CA GLY A 230 -0.59 30.27 7.44
C GLY A 230 -2.01 30.10 8.00
N ALA A 231 -2.71 29.03 7.61
CA ALA A 231 -4.10 28.78 7.98
C ALA A 231 -4.29 28.50 9.47
N GLU A 232 -5.52 28.68 9.94
CA GLU A 232 -5.95 28.16 11.24
C GLU A 232 -5.85 26.63 11.25
N LEU A 233 -5.53 26.04 12.40
CA LEU A 233 -5.39 24.58 12.54
C LEU A 233 -6.37 24.05 13.59
N ALA A 234 -7.14 23.04 13.20
CA ALA A 234 -8.10 22.37 14.07
C ALA A 234 -7.90 20.86 14.05
N GLN A 235 -7.76 20.28 15.24
CA GLN A 235 -7.72 18.83 15.40
C GLN A 235 -9.13 18.30 15.70
N VAL A 236 -9.56 17.29 14.96
CA VAL A 236 -10.73 16.48 15.30
C VAL A 236 -10.37 15.60 16.48
N ARG A 237 -11.01 15.83 17.63
CA ARG A 237 -10.78 15.09 18.88
C ARG A 237 -12.05 14.34 19.31
N VAL A 238 -11.97 13.03 19.48
CA VAL A 238 -13.06 12.21 20.04
C VAL A 238 -13.17 12.42 21.55
N SER A 239 -14.38 12.33 22.11
CA SER A 239 -14.60 12.42 23.56
C SER A 239 -14.03 11.21 24.30
N VAL A 240 -14.15 10.02 23.69
CA VAL A 240 -13.60 8.75 24.19
C VAL A 240 -12.41 8.34 23.30
N PRO A 241 -11.16 8.44 23.78
CA PRO A 241 -9.99 8.06 23.00
C PRO A 241 -9.99 6.58 22.61
N TYR A 242 -9.44 6.28 21.43
CA TYR A 242 -9.20 4.92 20.94
C TYR A 242 -8.11 4.23 21.77
N PRO A 243 -8.13 2.90 21.89
CA PRO A 243 -7.09 2.14 22.59
C PRO A 243 -5.71 2.31 21.92
N PRO A 244 -4.61 2.16 22.67
CA PRO A 244 -3.27 2.22 22.13
C PRO A 244 -2.97 1.10 21.13
N GLU A 245 -3.55 -0.09 21.34
CA GLU A 245 -3.39 -1.25 20.46
C GLU A 245 -4.02 -0.98 19.08
N TYR A 246 -3.23 -1.25 18.04
CA TYR A 246 -3.65 -0.98 16.66
C TYR A 246 -4.88 -1.82 16.27
N THR A 247 -4.86 -3.11 16.59
CA THR A 247 -5.91 -4.06 16.22
C THR A 247 -7.26 -3.74 16.85
N ASP A 248 -7.26 -3.24 18.09
CA ASP A 248 -8.48 -2.85 18.78
C ASP A 248 -9.03 -1.53 18.26
N THR A 249 -8.16 -0.56 17.94
CA THR A 249 -8.56 0.67 17.23
C THR A 249 -9.22 0.31 15.89
N VAL A 250 -8.59 -0.57 15.10
CA VAL A 250 -9.11 -1.05 13.82
C VAL A 250 -10.49 -1.69 13.99
N ARG A 251 -10.70 -2.49 15.05
CA ARG A 251 -11.99 -3.13 15.35
C ARG A 251 -13.08 -2.13 15.72
N ILE A 252 -12.75 -1.10 16.49
CA ILE A 252 -13.68 -0.01 16.85
C ILE A 252 -14.07 0.76 15.60
N ALA A 253 -13.10 1.24 14.81
CA ALA A 253 -13.36 1.96 13.57
C ALA A 253 -14.23 1.16 12.58
N ALA A 254 -14.06 -0.18 12.55
CA ALA A 254 -14.88 -1.05 11.72
C ALA A 254 -16.34 -1.09 12.18
N ARG A 255 -16.58 -1.11 13.51
CA ARG A 255 -17.92 -1.07 14.09
C ARG A 255 -18.59 0.28 13.84
N GLU A 256 -17.88 1.38 14.09
CA GLU A 256 -18.39 2.73 13.81
C GLU A 256 -18.88 2.87 12.37
N LEU A 257 -18.11 2.34 11.41
CA LEU A 257 -18.49 2.35 10.00
C LEU A 257 -19.69 1.44 9.70
N ARG A 258 -19.69 0.19 10.19
CA ARG A 258 -20.78 -0.77 9.91
C ARG A 258 -22.10 -0.37 10.55
N ASP A 259 -22.05 0.12 11.77
CA ASP A 259 -23.23 0.41 12.58
C ASP A 259 -23.77 1.82 12.31
N GLY A 260 -23.05 2.63 11.52
CA GLY A 260 -23.39 4.02 11.24
C GLY A 260 -23.39 4.92 12.47
N ARG A 261 -22.68 4.53 13.53
CA ARG A 261 -22.60 5.25 14.81
C ARG A 261 -21.25 5.94 14.91
N PRO A 262 -21.12 7.20 14.49
CA PRO A 262 -19.86 7.91 14.61
C PRO A 262 -19.58 8.26 16.08
N PRO A 263 -18.32 8.39 16.49
CA PRO A 263 -17.96 8.72 17.86
C PRO A 263 -18.35 10.18 18.18
N GLU A 264 -18.68 10.44 19.44
CA GLU A 264 -18.82 11.83 19.91
C GLU A 264 -17.46 12.53 19.91
N ILE A 265 -17.46 13.83 19.64
CA ILE A 265 -16.26 14.66 19.58
C ILE A 265 -16.27 15.79 20.61
N LEU A 266 -15.08 16.19 21.05
CA LEU A 266 -14.88 17.35 21.91
C LEU A 266 -15.27 18.65 21.18
N GLU A 267 -15.68 19.66 21.94
CA GLU A 267 -15.99 20.97 21.38
C GLU A 267 -14.72 21.62 20.80
N SER A 268 -14.80 22.12 19.57
CA SER A 268 -13.67 22.72 18.85
C SER A 268 -13.61 24.25 18.97
N GLY A 269 -14.68 24.89 19.44
CA GLY A 269 -14.83 26.35 19.44
C GLY A 269 -15.06 26.96 18.05
N LEU A 270 -15.27 26.12 17.02
CA LEU A 270 -15.44 26.55 15.63
C LEU A 270 -16.91 26.57 15.18
N THR A 271 -17.84 26.31 16.11
CA THR A 271 -19.27 26.25 15.83
C THR A 271 -19.75 27.59 15.24
N GLY A 272 -20.31 27.53 14.03
CA GLY A 272 -20.77 28.72 13.29
C GLY A 272 -19.68 29.53 12.57
N ALA A 273 -18.40 29.13 12.65
CA ALA A 273 -17.33 29.76 11.90
C ALA A 273 -17.48 29.50 10.38
N ARG A 274 -17.14 30.50 9.57
CA ARG A 274 -17.18 30.43 8.10
C ARG A 274 -15.77 30.42 7.54
N TYR A 275 -15.53 29.51 6.61
CA TYR A 275 -14.26 29.33 5.91
C TYR A 275 -14.52 29.18 4.41
N ASP A 276 -13.69 29.81 3.60
CA ASP A 276 -13.74 29.67 2.15
C ASP A 276 -13.13 28.31 1.76
N ASN A 277 -12.00 27.98 2.38
CA ASN A 277 -11.26 26.75 2.13
C ASN A 277 -11.11 25.92 3.40
N VAL A 278 -11.36 24.62 3.32
CA VAL A 278 -10.97 23.65 4.35
C VAL A 278 -10.01 22.64 3.73
N ILE A 279 -8.79 22.57 4.25
CA ILE A 279 -7.83 21.50 3.94
C ILE A 279 -8.08 20.39 4.97
N LEU A 280 -8.60 19.26 4.53
CA LEU A 280 -9.00 18.16 5.41
C LEU A 280 -7.98 17.03 5.33
N VAL A 281 -7.24 16.81 6.42
CA VAL A 281 -6.16 15.82 6.49
C VAL A 281 -6.56 14.62 7.35
N PHE A 282 -6.52 13.40 6.82
CA PHE A 282 -6.95 12.21 7.56
C PHE A 282 -6.27 10.92 7.08
N PRO A 283 -6.15 9.91 7.95
CA PRO A 283 -5.84 8.55 7.53
C PRO A 283 -7.04 7.90 6.85
N LEU A 284 -6.81 7.13 5.78
CA LEU A 284 -7.84 6.30 5.17
C LEU A 284 -8.18 5.15 6.12
N TRP A 285 -9.41 5.13 6.65
CA TRP A 285 -9.90 4.09 7.54
C TRP A 285 -10.98 3.29 6.84
N TRP A 286 -10.78 1.97 6.74
CA TRP A 286 -11.75 1.05 6.11
C TRP A 286 -12.23 1.50 4.72
N GLY A 287 -11.31 2.08 3.93
CA GLY A 287 -11.59 2.51 2.56
C GLY A 287 -12.32 3.85 2.44
N THR A 288 -12.53 4.60 3.54
CA THR A 288 -13.20 5.90 3.51
C THR A 288 -12.66 6.86 4.59
N VAL A 289 -13.28 8.03 4.70
CA VAL A 289 -13.00 9.03 5.75
C VAL A 289 -13.38 8.46 7.13
N PRO A 290 -12.58 8.69 8.19
CA PRO A 290 -12.93 8.28 9.55
C PRO A 290 -14.27 8.89 10.01
N ARG A 291 -15.10 8.09 10.69
CA ARG A 291 -16.41 8.53 11.20
C ARG A 291 -16.33 9.73 12.14
N ALA A 292 -15.23 9.89 12.87
CA ALA A 292 -14.98 11.06 13.72
C ALA A 292 -14.95 12.39 12.94
N VAL A 293 -14.51 12.38 11.67
CA VAL A 293 -14.53 13.56 10.80
C VAL A 293 -15.97 13.94 10.44
N GLU A 294 -16.84 12.96 10.27
CA GLU A 294 -18.26 13.21 10.00
C GLU A 294 -18.91 13.90 11.21
N SER A 295 -18.68 13.38 12.42
CA SER A 295 -19.11 14.04 13.68
C SER A 295 -18.60 15.48 13.78
N PHE A 296 -17.39 15.75 13.30
CA PHE A 296 -16.83 17.11 13.30
C PHE A 296 -17.61 18.08 12.44
N PHE A 297 -17.89 17.73 11.19
CA PHE A 297 -18.66 18.63 10.32
C PHE A 297 -20.12 18.75 10.79
N GLU A 298 -20.72 17.67 11.29
CA GLU A 298 -22.07 17.70 11.85
C GLU A 298 -22.16 18.62 13.08
N LYS A 299 -21.23 18.49 14.04
CA LYS A 299 -21.27 19.27 15.29
C LYS A 299 -20.91 20.74 15.08
N THR A 300 -19.92 21.04 14.24
CA THR A 300 -19.46 22.42 14.02
C THR A 300 -20.35 23.20 13.04
N GLY A 301 -21.04 22.49 12.14
CA GLY A 301 -21.83 23.09 11.06
C GLY A 301 -20.98 23.81 10.01
N ILE A 302 -19.66 23.57 9.97
CA ILE A 302 -18.76 24.18 8.98
C ILE A 302 -19.13 23.67 7.59
N LYS A 303 -19.50 24.61 6.70
CA LYS A 303 -19.82 24.36 5.30
C LYS A 303 -18.88 25.19 4.43
N PRO A 304 -17.70 24.66 4.05
CA PRO A 304 -16.74 25.42 3.28
C PRO A 304 -17.17 25.53 1.82
N ALA A 305 -16.79 26.60 1.13
CA ALA A 305 -16.99 26.70 -0.32
C ALA A 305 -16.13 25.68 -1.07
N ARG A 306 -14.90 25.43 -0.59
CA ARG A 306 -13.96 24.46 -1.16
C ARG A 306 -13.39 23.54 -0.07
N LEU A 307 -13.38 22.24 -0.34
CA LEU A 307 -12.76 21.23 0.52
C LEU A 307 -11.61 20.54 -0.22
N LEU A 308 -10.42 20.51 0.39
CA LEU A 308 -9.21 19.90 -0.16
C LEU A 308 -8.81 18.68 0.67
N PRO A 309 -9.11 17.44 0.23
CA PRO A 309 -8.77 16.25 0.98
C PRO A 309 -7.28 15.89 0.81
N VAL A 310 -6.58 15.67 1.93
CA VAL A 310 -5.23 15.11 1.99
C VAL A 310 -5.29 13.81 2.78
N VAL A 311 -5.05 12.69 2.10
CA VAL A 311 -5.29 11.35 2.64
C VAL A 311 -3.98 10.61 2.82
N THR A 312 -3.66 10.20 4.04
CA THR A 312 -2.56 9.25 4.27
C THR A 312 -3.08 7.81 4.29
N HIS A 313 -2.38 6.89 3.62
CA HIS A 313 -2.87 5.51 3.47
C HIS A 313 -1.76 4.45 3.47
N GLY A 314 -2.14 3.22 3.84
CA GLY A 314 -1.24 2.06 3.82
C GLY A 314 -1.19 1.30 2.49
N SER A 315 -2.09 1.61 1.53
CA SER A 315 -2.12 1.10 0.15
C SER A 315 -3.38 1.54 -0.64
N GLY A 316 -4.44 2.00 0.03
CA GLY A 316 -5.77 2.22 -0.58
C GLY A 316 -5.99 3.54 -1.33
N GLY A 317 -4.99 4.42 -1.46
CA GLY A 317 -5.19 5.74 -2.06
C GLY A 317 -6.19 6.57 -1.25
N ALA A 318 -7.19 7.15 -1.92
CA ALA A 318 -8.30 7.86 -1.29
C ALA A 318 -9.53 6.97 -1.01
N GLY A 319 -9.58 5.73 -1.52
CA GLY A 319 -10.76 4.88 -1.46
C GLY A 319 -12.04 5.61 -1.91
N GLU A 320 -13.12 5.45 -1.15
CA GLU A 320 -14.42 6.10 -1.36
C GLU A 320 -14.54 7.43 -0.59
N SER A 321 -13.45 7.97 -0.03
CA SER A 321 -13.52 9.13 0.86
C SER A 321 -14.09 10.37 0.18
N VAL A 322 -13.75 10.62 -1.08
CA VAL A 322 -14.27 11.77 -1.86
C VAL A 322 -15.79 11.68 -2.01
N LYS A 323 -16.30 10.48 -2.29
CA LYS A 323 -17.74 10.24 -2.41
C LYS A 323 -18.46 10.41 -1.07
N ALA A 324 -17.86 9.93 0.02
CA ALA A 324 -18.40 10.13 1.36
C ALA A 324 -18.45 11.62 1.75
N LEU A 325 -17.38 12.36 1.46
CA LEU A 325 -17.31 13.81 1.71
C LEU A 325 -18.32 14.58 0.84
N ALA A 326 -18.53 14.17 -0.41
CA ALA A 326 -19.54 14.80 -1.29
C ALA A 326 -20.96 14.62 -0.76
N LYS A 327 -21.24 13.50 -0.10
CA LYS A 327 -22.52 13.27 0.56
C LYS A 327 -22.65 14.09 1.84
N LEU A 328 -21.55 14.22 2.61
CA LEU A 328 -21.52 14.96 3.87
C LEU A 328 -21.64 16.48 3.67
N LEU A 329 -20.99 17.00 2.62
CA LEU A 329 -20.88 18.43 2.32
C LEU A 329 -21.33 18.68 0.86
N PRO A 330 -22.64 18.56 0.57
CA PRO A 330 -23.15 18.60 -0.82
C PRO A 330 -22.93 19.93 -1.53
N ASP A 331 -22.83 21.03 -0.77
CA ASP A 331 -22.64 22.38 -1.31
C ASP A 331 -21.16 22.75 -1.50
N ALA A 332 -20.23 21.94 -0.99
CA ALA A 332 -18.80 22.22 -1.07
C ALA A 332 -18.20 21.69 -2.37
N HIS A 333 -17.34 22.50 -3.02
CA HIS A 333 -16.51 22.02 -4.10
C HIS A 333 -15.36 21.17 -3.56
N ILE A 334 -15.44 19.85 -3.74
CA ILE A 334 -14.42 18.91 -3.28
C ILE A 334 -13.36 18.74 -4.37
N SER A 335 -12.12 19.16 -4.07
CA SER A 335 -11.01 19.05 -4.99
C SER A 335 -10.57 17.60 -5.18
N ARG A 336 -9.70 17.38 -6.17
CA ARG A 336 -8.98 16.11 -6.29
C ARG A 336 -8.20 15.85 -5.00
N PRO A 337 -8.25 14.65 -4.41
CA PRO A 337 -7.51 14.36 -3.19
C PRO A 337 -6.01 14.23 -3.47
N LEU A 338 -5.18 14.72 -2.56
CA LEU A 338 -3.78 14.31 -2.48
C LEU A 338 -3.69 13.03 -1.64
N THR A 339 -3.09 11.98 -2.20
CA THR A 339 -2.89 10.71 -1.50
C THR A 339 -1.43 10.49 -1.21
N VAL A 340 -1.07 10.35 0.07
CA VAL A 340 0.31 10.17 0.52
C VAL A 340 0.45 8.80 1.17
N TYR A 341 1.30 7.94 0.60
CA TYR A 341 1.60 6.66 1.21
C TYR A 341 2.27 6.86 2.58
N SER A 342 1.90 6.08 3.59
CA SER A 342 2.28 6.32 4.99
C SER A 342 3.77 6.47 5.22
N SER A 343 4.62 5.71 4.50
CA SER A 343 6.09 5.83 4.64
C SER A 343 6.69 7.01 3.88
N SER A 344 5.92 7.66 2.99
CA SER A 344 6.35 8.83 2.21
C SER A 344 6.01 10.15 2.92
N VAL A 345 5.18 10.11 3.96
CA VAL A 345 4.73 11.29 4.72
C VAL A 345 5.87 12.21 5.17
N PRO A 346 7.00 11.72 5.72
CA PRO A 346 8.12 12.58 6.11
C PRO A 346 8.71 13.43 4.97
N HIS A 347 8.51 13.03 3.72
CA HIS A 347 9.08 13.65 2.53
C HIS A 347 8.03 14.34 1.65
N ALA A 348 6.77 14.39 2.08
CA ALA A 348 5.64 14.85 1.27
C ALA A 348 5.50 16.38 1.19
N ARG A 349 6.35 17.15 1.87
CA ARG A 349 6.21 18.62 2.02
C ARG A 349 6.09 19.37 0.70
N GLU A 350 6.93 19.04 -0.28
CA GLU A 350 6.94 19.71 -1.58
C GLU A 350 5.76 19.27 -2.45
N GLU A 351 5.43 17.98 -2.45
CA GLU A 351 4.25 17.44 -3.15
C GLU A 351 2.95 18.08 -2.63
N LEU A 352 2.82 18.16 -1.30
CA LEU A 352 1.72 18.85 -0.62
C LEU A 352 1.66 20.32 -1.02
N ARG A 353 2.79 21.02 -1.03
CA ARG A 353 2.87 22.43 -1.43
C ARG A 353 2.36 22.64 -2.86
N GLN A 354 2.83 21.83 -3.80
CA GLN A 354 2.44 21.91 -5.20
C GLN A 354 0.96 21.62 -5.39
N HIS A 355 0.43 20.65 -4.64
CA HIS A 355 -1.00 20.36 -4.63
C HIS A 355 -1.81 21.54 -4.12
N LEU A 356 -1.48 22.08 -2.93
CA LEU A 356 -2.18 23.23 -2.36
C LEU A 356 -2.10 24.45 -3.29
N ALA A 357 -0.96 24.70 -3.94
CA ALA A 357 -0.80 25.81 -4.86
C ALA A 357 -1.73 25.70 -6.08
N ARG A 358 -1.95 24.48 -6.60
CA ARG A 358 -2.85 24.21 -7.73
C ARG A 358 -4.33 24.29 -7.36
N GLU A 359 -4.67 23.91 -6.13
CA GLU A 359 -6.08 23.78 -5.72
C GLU A 359 -6.59 25.01 -4.94
N LEU A 360 -5.73 25.92 -4.48
CA LEU A 360 -6.12 27.15 -3.76
C LEU A 360 -6.02 28.43 -4.61
N ASN A 361 -5.39 28.37 -5.79
CA ASN A 361 -5.27 29.47 -6.75
C ASN A 361 -5.92 29.07 -8.07
#